data_AF-A0A1U7PN53-F1
#
_entry.id   AF-A0A1U7PN53-F1
#
_cell.length_a   1.000
_cell.length_b   1.000
_cell.length_c   1.000
_cell.angle_alpha   90.00
_cell.angle_beta   90.00
_cell.angle_gamma   90.00
#
_symmetry.space_group_name_H-M   'P 1'
#
loop_
_entity.id
_entity.type
_entity.pdbx_description
1 polymer ?
#
loop_
_entity_poly.entity_id
_entity_poly.type
_entity_poly.pdbx_seq_one_letter_code
_entity_poly.pdbx_strand_id
1 'polypeptide(L)'
;MSMERIGTVTPDMVDAVIRLIPEEWDLIMFYAQYEDGAADHFFYYFRKGCAEFVPSMEMAYILDLDHDEWSEQDRKIDLLIEQLADELQADGEKMFSSLTFFLSDDDKLKVYNNYDPLPDRPLSKIEESFAEEHVYPEIRARQKSGVHQSTKSGGLFGKLRSLFR
;
A
#
# COMPACT_ATOMS: atom_id res chain seq x y z
N MET A 1 -3.44 -25.05 -6.68
CA MET A 1 -4.39 -24.71 -5.61
C MET A 1 -3.98 -23.43 -4.88
N SER A 2 -2.84 -23.32 -4.19
CA SER A 2 -2.37 -22.04 -3.58
C SER A 2 -2.35 -20.84 -4.53
N MET A 3 -1.73 -20.99 -5.70
CA MET A 3 -1.62 -19.90 -6.68
C MET A 3 -2.99 -19.44 -7.21
N GLU A 4 -3.97 -20.34 -7.28
CA GLU A 4 -5.32 -20.01 -7.75
C GLU A 4 -6.09 -19.21 -6.71
N ARG A 5 -5.97 -19.55 -5.41
CA ARG A 5 -6.65 -18.82 -4.32
C ARG A 5 -6.04 -17.47 -4.00
N ILE A 6 -4.70 -17.39 -4.03
CA ILE A 6 -4.02 -16.09 -3.93
C ILE A 6 -4.43 -15.22 -5.12
N GLY A 7 -4.59 -15.81 -6.31
CA GLY A 7 -5.14 -15.14 -7.48
C GLY A 7 -6.60 -14.67 -7.34
N THR A 8 -7.42 -15.28 -6.48
CA THR A 8 -8.80 -14.86 -6.24
C THR A 8 -8.96 -13.80 -5.15
N VAL A 9 -8.12 -13.82 -4.10
CA VAL A 9 -8.17 -12.81 -3.02
C VAL A 9 -7.41 -11.53 -3.38
N THR A 10 -6.41 -11.60 -4.27
CA THR A 10 -5.70 -10.40 -4.73
C THR A 10 -6.62 -9.34 -5.34
N PRO A 11 -7.60 -9.69 -6.21
CA PRO A 11 -8.64 -8.76 -6.65
C PRO A 11 -9.43 -8.09 -5.51
N ASP A 12 -9.84 -8.85 -4.50
CA ASP A 12 -10.62 -8.29 -3.38
C ASP A 12 -9.80 -7.29 -2.56
N MET A 13 -8.51 -7.58 -2.35
CA MET A 13 -7.57 -6.63 -1.71
C MET A 13 -7.36 -5.38 -2.57
N VAL A 14 -7.18 -5.55 -3.89
CA VAL A 14 -7.03 -4.43 -4.83
C VAL A 14 -8.28 -3.54 -4.80
N ASP A 15 -9.47 -4.13 -4.87
CA ASP A 15 -10.74 -3.42 -4.81
C ASP A 15 -10.93 -2.68 -3.48
N ALA A 16 -10.53 -3.29 -2.36
CA ALA A 16 -10.56 -2.66 -1.05
C ALA A 16 -9.66 -1.41 -1.01
N VAL A 17 -8.42 -1.52 -1.51
CA VAL A 17 -7.48 -0.39 -1.57
C VAL A 17 -8.00 0.72 -2.49
N ILE A 18 -8.54 0.39 -3.67
CA ILE A 18 -9.11 1.39 -4.59
C ILE A 18 -10.25 2.16 -3.92
N ARG A 19 -11.12 1.48 -3.17
CA ARG A 19 -12.26 2.12 -2.48
C ARG A 19 -11.84 3.08 -1.37
N LEU A 20 -10.65 2.93 -0.80
CA LEU A 20 -10.12 3.85 0.22
C LEU A 20 -9.65 5.18 -0.36
N ILE A 21 -9.35 5.24 -1.66
CA ILE A 21 -8.78 6.44 -2.29
C ILE A 21 -9.91 7.29 -2.88
N PRO A 22 -10.25 8.46 -2.28
CA PRO A 22 -11.45 9.23 -2.65
C PRO A 22 -11.21 10.20 -3.82
N GLU A 23 -10.09 10.07 -4.53
CA GLU A 23 -9.69 10.96 -5.63
C GLU A 23 -9.00 10.19 -6.77
N GLU A 24 -8.81 10.83 -7.92
CA GLU A 24 -8.15 10.20 -9.06
C GLU A 24 -6.66 9.95 -8.79
N TRP A 25 -6.19 8.78 -9.20
CA TRP A 25 -4.81 8.31 -9.02
C TRP A 25 -4.22 7.78 -10.33
N ASP A 26 -2.88 7.78 -10.41
CA ASP A 26 -2.12 7.21 -11.53
C ASP A 26 -1.50 5.85 -11.19
N LEU A 27 -1.10 5.68 -9.92
CA LEU A 27 -0.32 4.53 -9.47
C LEU A 27 -0.57 4.28 -7.98
N ILE A 28 -0.86 3.04 -7.62
CA ILE A 28 -0.91 2.53 -6.27
C ILE A 28 0.26 1.56 -6.07
N MET A 29 0.97 1.71 -4.94
CA MET A 29 2.02 0.80 -4.49
C MET A 29 1.62 0.27 -3.12
N PHE A 30 1.41 -1.03 -3.01
CA PHE A 30 0.89 -1.68 -1.81
C PHE A 30 1.88 -2.70 -1.27
N TYR A 31 1.97 -2.79 0.05
CA TYR A 31 2.70 -3.83 0.77
C TYR A 31 1.82 -4.38 1.89
N ALA A 32 1.82 -5.70 2.05
CA ALA A 32 1.30 -6.38 3.22
C ALA A 32 2.29 -7.44 3.71
N GLN A 33 2.22 -7.73 5.00
CA GLN A 33 2.90 -8.84 5.64
C GLN A 33 1.95 -9.61 6.54
N TYR A 34 2.25 -10.90 6.75
CA TYR A 34 1.53 -11.76 7.67
C TYR A 34 2.50 -12.54 8.54
N GLU A 35 2.39 -12.38 9.84
CA GLU A 35 3.23 -13.04 10.84
C GLU A 35 2.44 -13.25 12.14
N ASP A 36 2.68 -14.38 12.81
CA ASP A 36 2.10 -14.70 14.12
C ASP A 36 0.56 -14.55 14.22
N GLY A 37 -0.15 -14.78 13.11
CA GLY A 37 -1.61 -14.73 13.08
C GLY A 37 -2.19 -13.33 12.83
N ALA A 38 -1.36 -12.34 12.53
CA ALA A 38 -1.79 -10.97 12.27
C ALA A 38 -1.28 -10.49 10.91
N ALA A 39 -2.11 -9.68 10.24
CA ALA A 39 -1.71 -8.96 9.05
C ALA A 39 -1.41 -7.50 9.38
N ASP A 40 -0.41 -6.94 8.71
CA ASP A 40 -0.14 -5.50 8.68
C ASP A 40 0.06 -5.08 7.22
N HIS A 41 -0.36 -3.87 6.89
CA HIS A 41 -0.18 -3.32 5.55
C HIS A 41 0.12 -1.82 5.56
N PHE A 42 0.63 -1.33 4.44
CA PHE A 42 0.66 0.09 4.10
C PHE A 42 0.59 0.25 2.59
N PHE A 43 0.19 1.43 2.12
CA PHE A 43 0.26 1.73 0.70
C PHE A 43 0.52 3.21 0.43
N TYR A 44 0.93 3.47 -0.80
CA TYR A 44 1.15 4.79 -1.36
C TYR A 44 0.29 4.90 -2.61
N TYR A 45 -0.33 6.06 -2.84
CA TYR A 45 -0.86 6.37 -4.16
C TYR A 45 -0.31 7.68 -4.69
N PHE A 46 -0.13 7.75 -6.00
CA PHE A 46 0.19 8.97 -6.72
C PHE A 46 -1.08 9.58 -7.29
N ARG A 47 -1.30 10.87 -7.00
CA ARG A 47 -2.42 11.64 -7.53
C ARG A 47 -2.31 11.79 -9.05
N LYS A 48 -3.46 11.79 -9.72
CA LYS A 48 -3.54 11.87 -11.19
C LYS A 48 -2.72 13.04 -11.76
N GLY A 49 -1.85 12.73 -12.72
CA GLY A 49 -1.13 13.72 -13.51
C GLY A 49 -0.15 14.59 -12.73
N CYS A 50 0.28 14.18 -11.54
CA CYS A 50 1.26 14.94 -10.76
C CYS A 50 2.31 14.03 -10.07
N ALA A 51 3.36 14.65 -9.54
CA ALA A 51 4.43 13.94 -8.81
C ALA A 51 4.16 13.83 -7.30
N GLU A 52 2.98 14.24 -6.86
CA GLU A 52 2.54 14.16 -5.46
C GLU A 52 2.03 12.75 -5.16
N PHE A 53 2.46 12.23 -4.01
CA PHE A 53 2.03 10.95 -3.48
C PHE A 53 1.45 11.15 -2.08
N VAL A 54 0.61 10.21 -1.66
CA VAL A 54 -0.03 10.21 -0.34
C VAL A 54 0.19 8.82 0.29
N PRO A 55 0.87 8.74 1.45
CA PRO A 55 0.95 7.50 2.23
C PRO A 55 -0.38 7.22 2.94
N SER A 56 -0.80 5.95 2.99
CA SER A 56 -2.08 5.52 3.56
C SER A 56 -2.24 5.95 5.02
N MET A 57 -1.19 5.79 5.83
CA MET A 57 -1.20 6.16 7.25
C MET A 57 -1.47 7.65 7.52
N GLU A 58 -1.18 8.53 6.56
CA GLU A 58 -1.42 9.96 6.68
C GLU A 58 -2.67 10.40 5.92
N MET A 59 -3.34 9.49 5.21
CA MET A 59 -4.39 9.80 4.24
C MET A 59 -5.57 10.52 4.90
N ALA A 60 -6.05 10.02 6.04
CA ALA A 60 -7.16 10.64 6.76
C ALA A 60 -6.86 12.10 7.14
N TYR A 61 -5.62 12.40 7.52
CA TYR A 61 -5.18 13.76 7.83
C TYR A 61 -4.98 14.64 6.60
N ILE A 62 -4.43 14.08 5.52
CA ILE A 62 -4.12 14.81 4.27
C ILE A 62 -5.41 15.18 3.53
N LEU A 63 -6.40 14.29 3.54
CA LEU A 63 -7.64 14.43 2.80
C LEU A 63 -8.83 14.88 3.68
N ASP A 64 -8.59 15.15 4.96
CA ASP A 64 -9.64 15.57 5.92
C ASP A 64 -10.81 14.55 5.98
N LEU A 65 -10.47 13.26 6.05
CA LEU A 65 -11.44 12.17 6.17
C LEU A 65 -11.81 11.94 7.63
N ASP A 66 -12.99 11.37 7.85
CA ASP A 66 -13.34 10.84 9.17
C ASP A 66 -12.38 9.70 9.54
N HIS A 67 -11.63 9.89 10.63
CA HIS A 67 -10.57 8.97 11.02
C HIS A 67 -11.12 7.61 11.48
N ASP A 68 -12.29 7.60 12.12
CA ASP A 68 -12.90 6.37 12.63
C ASP A 68 -13.46 5.55 11.46
N GLU A 69 -14.19 6.18 10.54
CA GLU A 69 -14.68 5.54 9.31
C GLU A 69 -13.52 5.04 8.44
N TRP A 70 -12.48 5.87 8.25
CA TRP A 70 -11.30 5.49 7.49
C TRP A 70 -10.59 4.27 8.10
N SER A 71 -10.33 4.29 9.41
CA SER A 71 -9.67 3.18 10.11
C SER A 71 -10.48 1.89 10.07
N GLU A 72 -11.82 1.97 10.14
CA GLU A 72 -12.68 0.81 9.99
C GLU A 72 -12.60 0.19 8.57
N GLN A 73 -12.55 1.02 7.52
CA GLN A 73 -12.41 0.51 6.15
C GLN A 73 -11.00 -0.03 5.90
N ASP A 74 -9.95 0.64 6.38
CA ASP A 74 -8.55 0.24 6.23
C ASP A 74 -8.30 -1.14 6.86
N ARG A 75 -8.84 -1.35 8.07
CA ARG A 75 -8.78 -2.65 8.77
C ARG A 75 -9.39 -3.82 7.98
N LYS A 76 -10.30 -3.57 7.04
CA LYS A 76 -10.88 -4.66 6.22
C LYS A 76 -9.85 -5.32 5.33
N ILE A 77 -8.78 -4.62 4.95
CA ILE A 77 -7.67 -5.19 4.18
C ILE A 77 -6.96 -6.25 5.02
N ASP A 78 -6.63 -5.94 6.27
CA ASP A 78 -5.98 -6.90 7.18
C ASP A 78 -6.87 -8.13 7.40
N LEU A 79 -8.16 -7.91 7.62
CA LEU A 79 -9.13 -9.01 7.79
C LEU A 79 -9.22 -9.92 6.56
N LEU A 80 -9.11 -9.39 5.34
CA LEU A 80 -9.07 -10.20 4.12
C LEU A 80 -7.82 -11.07 4.07
N ILE A 81 -6.67 -10.54 4.50
CA ILE A 81 -5.40 -11.27 4.54
C ILE A 81 -5.44 -12.36 5.61
N GLU A 82 -5.94 -12.06 6.80
CA GLU A 82 -6.12 -13.01 7.90
C GLU A 82 -7.08 -14.15 7.49
N GLN A 83 -8.21 -13.84 6.85
CA GLN A 83 -9.14 -14.85 6.33
C GLN A 83 -8.49 -15.76 5.29
N LEU A 84 -7.71 -15.19 4.36
CA LEU A 84 -6.96 -16.00 3.40
C LEU A 84 -5.94 -16.92 4.09
N ALA A 85 -5.26 -16.43 5.12
CA ALA A 85 -4.31 -17.24 5.88
C ALA A 85 -5.00 -18.43 6.55
N ASP A 86 -6.16 -18.21 7.19
CA ASP A 86 -6.97 -19.25 7.80
C ASP A 86 -7.40 -20.32 6.78
N GLU A 87 -7.87 -19.90 5.60
CA GLU A 87 -8.29 -20.80 4.52
C GLU A 87 -7.13 -21.65 3.97
N LEU A 88 -5.95 -21.03 3.77
CA LEU A 88 -4.77 -21.75 3.32
C LEU A 88 -4.28 -22.73 4.38
N GLN A 89 -4.27 -22.31 5.66
CA GLN A 89 -3.85 -23.16 6.78
C GLN A 89 -4.77 -24.36 6.96
N ALA A 90 -6.09 -24.18 6.83
CA ALA A 90 -7.07 -25.27 6.91
C ALA A 90 -6.81 -26.38 5.88
N ASP A 91 -6.24 -26.02 4.73
CA ASP A 91 -5.89 -26.94 3.64
C ASP A 91 -4.41 -27.38 3.66
N GLY A 92 -3.65 -27.01 4.69
CA GLY A 92 -2.24 -27.34 4.84
C GLY A 92 -1.33 -26.61 3.85
N GLU A 93 -1.80 -25.51 3.26
CA GLU A 93 -1.05 -24.67 2.34
C GLU A 93 -0.31 -23.55 3.10
N LYS A 94 0.84 -23.12 2.57
CA LYS A 94 1.65 -22.07 3.19
C LYS A 94 1.17 -20.69 2.74
N MET A 95 0.95 -19.80 3.70
CA MET A 95 0.70 -18.36 3.47
C MET A 95 1.99 -17.63 3.02
N PHE A 96 1.84 -16.56 2.25
CA PHE A 96 2.98 -15.67 1.96
C PHE A 96 3.41 -14.96 3.24
N SER A 97 4.71 -14.71 3.38
CA SER A 97 5.22 -13.85 4.45
C SER A 97 4.93 -12.39 4.12
N SER A 98 5.09 -12.00 2.85
CA SER A 98 4.71 -10.68 2.36
C SER A 98 4.15 -10.70 0.95
N LEU A 99 3.30 -9.73 0.64
CA LEU A 99 2.71 -9.50 -0.67
C LEU A 99 2.90 -8.03 -1.03
N THR A 100 3.39 -7.79 -2.25
CA THR A 100 3.52 -6.45 -2.82
C THR A 100 2.71 -6.41 -4.11
N PHE A 101 1.96 -5.35 -4.34
CA PHE A 101 1.41 -5.09 -5.67
C PHE A 101 1.62 -3.65 -6.12
N PHE A 102 1.65 -3.49 -7.45
CA PHE A 102 1.66 -2.22 -8.14
C PHE A 102 0.50 -2.19 -9.12
N LEU A 103 -0.34 -1.17 -9.03
CA LEU A 103 -1.47 -0.98 -9.92
C LEU A 103 -1.41 0.40 -10.56
N SER A 104 -1.29 0.44 -11.89
CA SER A 104 -1.44 1.68 -12.65
C SER A 104 -2.87 1.93 -13.10
N ASP A 105 -3.16 3.18 -13.40
CA ASP A 105 -4.44 3.70 -13.91
C ASP A 105 -4.89 3.14 -15.27
N ASP A 106 -4.01 2.41 -15.96
CA ASP A 106 -4.31 1.63 -17.17
C ASP A 106 -4.59 0.15 -16.86
N ASP A 107 -5.00 -0.15 -15.63
CA ASP A 107 -5.36 -1.46 -15.09
C ASP A 107 -4.24 -2.51 -15.15
N LYS A 108 -2.97 -2.09 -15.28
CA LYS A 108 -1.84 -3.02 -15.21
C LYS A 108 -1.49 -3.31 -13.76
N LEU A 109 -1.93 -4.48 -13.30
CA LEU A 109 -1.57 -5.04 -12.01
C LEU A 109 -0.29 -5.90 -12.10
N LYS A 110 0.65 -5.66 -11.19
CA LYS A 110 1.81 -6.54 -10.93
C LYS A 110 1.79 -6.97 -9.48
N VAL A 111 1.91 -8.27 -9.22
CA VAL A 111 1.83 -8.87 -7.88
C VAL A 111 3.09 -9.68 -7.62
N TYR A 112 3.64 -9.55 -6.42
CA TYR A 112 4.83 -10.24 -5.96
C TYR A 112 4.57 -10.83 -4.57
N ASN A 113 4.72 -12.16 -4.46
CA ASN A 113 4.59 -12.87 -3.19
C ASN A 113 5.97 -13.32 -2.73
N ASN A 114 6.27 -13.14 -1.44
CA ASN A 114 7.48 -13.65 -0.81
C ASN A 114 7.12 -14.67 0.27
N TYR A 115 7.92 -15.71 0.41
CA TYR A 115 7.76 -16.78 1.40
C TYR A 115 8.99 -16.92 2.32
N ASP A 116 10.00 -16.07 2.14
CA ASP A 116 11.14 -15.96 3.03
C ASP A 116 10.71 -15.35 4.38
N PRO A 117 11.42 -15.63 5.48
CA PRO A 117 11.13 -15.01 6.77
C PRO A 117 11.13 -13.48 6.68
N LEU A 118 10.23 -12.84 7.42
CA LEU A 118 10.24 -11.38 7.54
C LEU A 118 11.53 -10.90 8.22
N PRO A 119 12.01 -9.71 7.87
CA PRO A 119 13.15 -9.12 8.57
C PRO A 119 12.76 -8.78 10.01
N ASP A 120 13.64 -9.07 10.97
CA ASP A 120 13.48 -8.71 12.38
C ASP A 120 13.64 -7.19 12.60
N ARG A 121 12.62 -6.43 12.21
CA ARG A 121 12.53 -4.98 12.33
C ARG A 121 11.08 -4.51 12.26
N PRO A 122 10.72 -3.36 12.86
CA PRO A 122 9.35 -2.87 12.84
C PRO A 122 8.89 -2.48 11.43
N LEU A 123 7.56 -2.52 11.21
CA LEU A 123 6.92 -2.18 9.93
C LEU A 123 7.36 -0.81 9.38
N SER A 124 7.54 0.19 10.25
CA SER A 124 8.02 1.52 9.84
C SER A 124 9.38 1.50 9.14
N LYS A 125 10.29 0.58 9.51
CA LYS A 125 11.58 0.41 8.83
C LYS A 125 11.46 -0.33 7.50
N ILE A 126 10.47 -1.21 7.39
CA ILE A 126 10.13 -1.86 6.13
C ILE A 126 9.56 -0.82 5.17
N GLU A 127 8.63 0.00 5.64
CA GLU A 127 8.03 1.09 4.88
C GLU A 127 9.07 2.13 4.42
N GLU A 128 9.97 2.59 5.30
CA GLU A 128 11.08 3.48 4.91
C GLU A 128 11.89 2.89 3.74
N SER A 129 12.22 1.60 3.83
CA SER A 129 12.98 0.90 2.77
C SER A 129 12.17 0.81 1.47
N PHE A 130 10.87 0.53 1.58
CA PHE A 130 9.95 0.45 0.45
C PHE A 130 9.85 1.81 -0.27
N ALA A 131 9.75 2.91 0.49
CA ALA A 131 9.72 4.25 -0.07
C ALA A 131 11.02 4.60 -0.81
N GLU A 132 12.17 4.22 -0.26
CA GLU A 132 13.47 4.40 -0.91
C GLU A 132 13.61 3.62 -2.22
N GLU A 133 13.11 2.38 -2.24
CA GLU A 133 13.22 1.47 -3.38
C GLU A 133 12.22 1.76 -4.50
N HIS A 134 11.00 2.22 -4.16
CA HIS A 134 9.92 2.32 -5.14
C HIS A 134 9.35 3.73 -5.27
N VAL A 135 9.04 4.40 -4.16
CA VAL A 135 8.33 5.70 -4.17
C VAL A 135 9.25 6.83 -4.64
N TYR A 136 10.42 7.00 -4.04
CA TYR A 136 11.33 8.09 -4.39
C TYR A 136 11.89 8.01 -5.82
N PRO A 137 12.22 6.83 -6.37
CA PRO A 137 12.53 6.70 -7.79
C PRO A 137 11.39 7.16 -8.70
N GLU A 138 10.13 6.82 -8.37
CA GLU A 138 8.96 7.22 -9.15
C GLU A 138 8.76 8.74 -9.16
N ILE A 139 8.91 9.41 -8.00
CA ILE A 139 8.89 10.88 -7.92
C ILE A 139 9.93 11.48 -8.87
N ARG A 140 11.17 10.97 -8.84
CA ARG A 140 12.25 11.44 -9.71
C ARG A 140 11.95 11.19 -11.18
N ALA A 141 11.29 10.09 -11.52
CA ALA A 141 10.88 9.79 -12.88
C ALA A 141 9.81 10.77 -13.38
N ARG A 142 8.75 11.01 -12.59
CA ARG A 142 7.68 11.95 -12.93
C ARG A 142 8.19 13.39 -13.12
N GLN A 143 9.07 13.84 -12.23
CA GLN A 143 9.70 15.17 -12.34
C GLN A 143 10.51 15.33 -13.63
N LYS A 144 11.25 14.29 -14.05
CA LYS A 144 11.99 14.31 -15.32
C LYS A 144 11.06 14.31 -16.54
N SER A 145 9.90 13.68 -16.44
CA SER A 145 8.88 13.65 -17.50
C SER A 145 8.08 14.95 -17.64
N GLY A 146 8.40 15.99 -16.86
CA GLY A 146 7.71 17.29 -16.93
C GLY A 146 6.38 17.32 -16.18
N VAL A 147 6.10 16.31 -15.35
CA VAL A 147 4.94 16.29 -14.46
C VAL A 147 5.24 17.22 -13.27
N HIS A 148 4.55 18.37 -13.21
CA HIS A 148 4.78 19.40 -12.19
C HIS A 148 4.02 19.12 -10.89
N GLN A 149 4.53 19.62 -9.76
CA GLN A 149 3.83 19.60 -8.48
C GLN A 149 2.60 20.52 -8.53
N SER A 150 1.46 20.05 -8.04
CA SER A 150 0.29 20.90 -7.78
C SER A 150 0.67 21.98 -6.76
N THR A 151 0.36 23.25 -7.05
CA THR A 151 0.70 24.41 -6.21
C THR A 151 -0.21 24.56 -4.98
N LYS A 152 -0.98 23.54 -4.61
CA LYS A 152 -1.86 23.57 -3.43
C LYS A 152 -1.41 22.61 -2.33
N SER A 153 -0.18 22.76 -1.82
CA SER A 153 0.19 22.17 -0.52
C SER A 153 1.25 23.01 0.18
N GLY A 154 0.88 24.23 0.58
CA GLY A 154 1.70 25.14 1.39
C GLY A 154 2.04 24.65 2.82
N GLY A 155 2.10 23.34 3.07
CA GLY A 155 2.38 22.79 4.40
C GLY A 155 2.81 21.32 4.46
N LEU A 156 2.69 20.53 3.39
CA LEU A 156 2.86 19.07 3.48
C LEU A 156 4.32 18.62 3.55
N PHE A 157 5.19 19.20 2.71
CA PHE A 157 6.63 18.87 2.70
C PHE A 157 7.38 19.32 3.97
N GLY A 158 6.84 20.28 4.72
CA GLY A 158 7.41 20.74 5.99
C GLY A 158 7.19 19.77 7.14
N LYS A 159 6.01 19.12 7.21
CA LYS A 159 5.64 18.17 8.27
C LYS A 159 6.29 16.80 8.09
N LEU A 160 6.38 16.29 6.85
CA LEU A 160 7.03 14.99 6.60
C LEU A 160 8.52 15.00 6.98
N ARG A 161 9.22 16.13 6.85
CA ARG A 161 10.63 16.24 7.29
C ARG A 161 10.84 16.21 8.80
N SER A 162 9.82 16.46 9.62
CA SER A 162 9.96 16.42 11.09
C SER A 162 9.66 15.05 11.70
N LEU A 163 9.01 14.15 10.97
CA LEU A 163 8.67 12.80 11.44
C LEU A 163 9.83 11.79 11.27
N PHE A 164 10.78 12.09 10.39
CA PHE A 164 11.97 11.24 10.12
C PHE A 164 13.28 11.83 10.69
N ARG A 165 13.22 12.55 11.83
CA ARG A 165 14.41 13.10 12.52
C ARG A 165 14.53 12.64 13.95
#